data_AF-A0A969BN10-F1
#
_entry.id   AF-A0A969BN10-F1
#
_cell.length_a   1.000
_cell.length_b   1.000
_cell.length_c   1.000
_cell.angle_alpha   90.00
_cell.angle_beta   90.00
_cell.angle_gamma   90.00
#
_symmetry.space_group_name_H-M   'P 1'
#
loop_
_entity.id
_entity.type
_entity.pdbx_description
1 polymer ?
#
loop_
_entity_poly.entity_id
_entity_poly.type
_entity_poly.pdbx_seq_one_letter_code
_entity_poly.pdbx_strand_id
1 'polypeptide(L)'
;MSNGSRPFRETIVQVLATVMIPVTVAGTGLYYTRWQQNLSDLKTMIDLVSDQAPEKRKYGIAMFEYLLKNDKVPVEFVTAQLAYANSSADKEMLPLMEQALLKAAVANPKVAGTFREALERMPSRVFVHAMNEQQRACARLLLAKMTDTERSNLTVPGFARATWAGSRHELRAFHESDMERAGQIAESFASVGLTVAVLDLAANSTATKVRPNTYELWFGTAGLPAVCTV
;
A
#
# COMPACT_ATOMS: atom_id res chain seq x y z
N MET A 1 32.33 -63.02 -16.20
CA MET A 1 32.17 -61.54 -16.19
C MET A 1 31.82 -61.08 -17.60
N SER A 2 30.77 -60.26 -17.73
CA SER A 2 30.54 -59.23 -18.76
C SER A 2 30.38 -59.69 -20.22
N ASN A 3 29.39 -59.32 -21.03
CA ASN A 3 28.82 -57.98 -21.23
C ASN A 3 27.49 -58.13 -22.02
N GLY A 4 26.32 -58.01 -21.39
CA GLY A 4 25.00 -58.20 -22.04
C GLY A 4 24.04 -57.01 -21.95
N SER A 5 24.47 -55.90 -21.35
CA SER A 5 23.59 -54.82 -20.89
C SER A 5 23.69 -53.50 -21.69
N ARG A 6 24.40 -53.50 -22.82
CA ARG A 6 24.63 -52.27 -23.63
C ARG A 6 23.45 -51.81 -24.49
N PRO A 7 22.72 -52.65 -25.26
CA PRO A 7 21.74 -52.15 -26.21
C PRO A 7 20.52 -51.53 -25.51
N PHE A 8 20.07 -52.11 -24.39
CA PHE A 8 18.90 -51.61 -23.65
C PHE A 8 19.14 -50.24 -23.01
N ARG A 9 20.36 -49.97 -22.52
CA ARG A 9 20.75 -48.64 -22.00
C ARG A 9 20.77 -47.59 -23.11
N GLU A 10 21.29 -47.92 -24.29
CA GLU A 10 21.31 -47.00 -25.43
C GLU A 10 19.91 -46.69 -25.95
N THR A 11 19.02 -47.69 -26.04
CA THR A 11 17.63 -47.48 -26.46
C THR A 11 16.85 -46.62 -25.45
N ILE A 12 17.04 -46.84 -24.15
CA ILE A 12 16.40 -46.02 -23.10
C ILE A 12 16.90 -44.57 -23.14
N VAL A 13 18.23 -44.36 -23.30
CA VAL A 13 18.81 -43.01 -23.39
C VAL A 13 18.31 -42.30 -24.65
N GLN A 14 18.19 -43.01 -25.77
CA GLN A 14 17.69 -42.46 -27.03
C GLN A 14 16.20 -42.09 -26.96
N VAL A 15 15.37 -42.94 -26.35
CA VAL A 15 13.94 -42.64 -26.12
C VAL A 15 13.77 -41.49 -25.13
N LEU A 16 14.52 -41.46 -24.04
CA LEU A 16 14.53 -40.35 -23.08
C LEU A 16 14.93 -39.04 -23.74
N ALA A 17 15.97 -39.01 -24.57
CA ALA A 17 16.39 -37.81 -25.29
C ALA A 17 15.30 -37.34 -26.28
N THR A 18 14.66 -38.28 -26.98
CA THR A 18 13.64 -37.97 -27.99
C THR A 18 12.34 -37.45 -27.38
N VAL A 19 12.04 -37.79 -26.12
CA VAL A 19 10.88 -37.27 -25.38
C VAL A 19 11.22 -36.00 -24.58
N MET A 20 12.41 -35.95 -23.95
CA MET A 20 12.81 -34.82 -23.12
C MET A 20 13.07 -33.55 -23.92
N ILE A 21 13.63 -33.66 -25.14
CA ILE A 21 13.90 -32.47 -25.97
C ILE A 21 12.59 -31.76 -26.38
N PRO A 22 11.57 -32.44 -26.94
CA PRO A 22 10.28 -31.82 -27.22
C PRO A 22 9.57 -31.29 -25.97
N VAL A 23 9.60 -32.01 -24.85
CA VAL A 23 8.97 -31.55 -23.59
C VAL A 23 9.67 -30.30 -23.06
N THR A 24 11.00 -30.23 -23.15
CA THR A 24 11.77 -29.06 -22.70
C THR A 24 11.56 -27.87 -23.64
N VAL A 25 11.54 -28.08 -24.96
CA VAL A 25 11.28 -27.01 -25.95
C VAL A 25 9.83 -26.53 -25.86
N ALA A 26 8.85 -27.43 -25.71
CA ALA A 26 7.46 -27.05 -25.49
C ALA A 26 7.27 -26.34 -24.14
N GLY A 27 7.90 -26.83 -23.07
CA GLY A 27 7.86 -26.21 -21.74
C GLY A 27 8.48 -24.82 -21.72
N THR A 28 9.66 -24.66 -22.32
CA THR A 28 10.34 -23.35 -22.45
C THR A 28 9.60 -22.41 -23.40
N GLY A 29 9.01 -22.92 -24.49
CA GLY A 29 8.15 -22.15 -25.38
C GLY A 29 6.86 -21.66 -24.72
N LEU A 30 6.19 -22.51 -23.94
CA LEU A 30 5.02 -22.14 -23.13
C LEU A 30 5.38 -21.12 -22.04
N TYR A 31 6.54 -21.30 -21.40
CA TYR A 31 7.05 -20.35 -20.42
C TYR A 31 7.35 -18.99 -21.07
N TYR A 32 8.04 -18.98 -22.21
CA TYR A 32 8.41 -17.77 -22.94
C TYR A 32 7.20 -17.02 -23.48
N THR A 33 6.23 -17.73 -24.07
CA THR A 33 4.97 -17.13 -24.55
C THR A 33 4.14 -16.57 -23.40
N ARG A 34 4.02 -17.28 -22.28
CA ARG A 34 3.36 -16.78 -21.06
C ARG A 34 4.06 -15.54 -20.50
N TRP A 35 5.39 -15.51 -20.53
CA TRP A 35 6.19 -14.36 -20.11
C TRP A 35 5.98 -13.14 -21.02
N GLN A 36 6.00 -13.32 -22.34
CA GLN A 36 5.73 -12.23 -23.29
C GLN A 36 4.31 -11.70 -23.16
N GLN A 37 3.31 -12.57 -22.96
CA GLN A 37 1.94 -12.17 -22.71
C GLN A 37 1.84 -11.31 -21.44
N ASN A 38 2.48 -11.73 -20.34
CA ASN A 38 2.48 -10.94 -19.10
C ASN A 38 3.09 -9.55 -19.29
N LEU A 39 4.18 -9.42 -20.06
CA LEU A 39 4.79 -8.12 -20.35
C LEU A 39 3.92 -7.24 -21.25
N SER A 40 3.26 -7.85 -22.24
CA SER A 40 2.31 -7.14 -23.09
C SER A 40 1.13 -6.62 -22.27
N ASP A 41 0.55 -7.46 -21.41
CA ASP A 41 -0.56 -7.09 -20.53
C ASP A 41 -0.16 -5.96 -19.57
N LEU A 42 1.06 -6.02 -19.00
CA LEU A 42 1.58 -4.96 -18.13
C LEU A 42 1.77 -3.63 -18.89
N LYS A 43 2.30 -3.68 -20.13
CA LYS A 43 2.46 -2.49 -20.97
C LYS A 43 1.10 -1.86 -21.29
N THR A 44 0.14 -2.66 -21.72
CA THR A 44 -1.21 -2.17 -22.03
C THR A 44 -1.89 -1.61 -20.77
N MET A 45 -1.66 -2.19 -19.60
CA MET A 45 -2.17 -1.66 -18.33
C MET A 45 -1.58 -0.28 -18.04
N ILE A 46 -0.27 -0.11 -18.18
CA ILE A 46 0.41 1.19 -17.98
C ILE A 46 -0.12 2.23 -18.96
N ASP A 47 -0.24 1.87 -20.24
CA ASP A 47 -0.74 2.78 -21.29
C ASP A 47 -2.19 3.21 -21.00
N LEU A 48 -3.03 2.31 -20.47
CA LEU A 48 -4.42 2.62 -20.11
C LEU A 48 -4.56 3.45 -18.83
N VAL A 49 -3.78 3.14 -17.78
CA VAL A 49 -3.81 3.88 -16.50
C VAL A 49 -3.28 5.30 -16.65
N SER A 50 -2.32 5.51 -17.56
CA SER A 50 -1.73 6.82 -17.85
C SER A 50 -2.45 7.62 -18.95
N ASP A 51 -3.50 7.07 -19.57
CA ASP A 51 -4.26 7.75 -20.63
C ASP A 51 -4.97 9.00 -20.08
N GLN A 52 -5.12 10.03 -20.92
CA GLN A 52 -5.80 11.28 -20.52
C GLN A 52 -7.32 11.09 -20.37
N ALA A 53 -7.90 10.08 -21.03
CA ALA A 53 -9.32 9.80 -20.95
C ALA A 53 -9.68 9.05 -19.65
N PRO A 54 -10.55 9.62 -18.78
CA PRO A 54 -10.87 9.04 -17.48
C PRO A 54 -11.49 7.64 -17.57
N GLU A 55 -12.28 7.37 -18.61
CA GLU A 55 -12.89 6.06 -18.83
C GLU A 55 -11.85 4.98 -19.14
N LYS A 56 -10.82 5.28 -19.95
CA LYS A 56 -9.73 4.34 -20.24
C LYS A 56 -8.88 4.04 -19.01
N ARG A 57 -8.69 5.02 -18.13
CA ARG A 57 -8.00 4.83 -16.85
C ARG A 57 -8.72 3.85 -15.95
N LYS A 58 -10.06 3.90 -15.88
CA LYS A 58 -10.87 2.93 -15.14
C LYS A 58 -10.66 1.50 -15.65
N TYR A 59 -10.61 1.31 -16.98
CA TYR A 59 -10.28 0.02 -17.58
C TYR A 59 -8.86 -0.43 -17.24
N GLY A 60 -7.89 0.48 -17.24
CA GLY A 60 -6.52 0.22 -16.79
C GLY A 60 -6.47 -0.27 -15.33
N ILE A 61 -7.21 0.39 -14.43
CA ILE A 61 -7.29 0.00 -13.02
C ILE A 61 -7.96 -1.37 -12.84
N ALA A 62 -9.01 -1.68 -13.61
CA ALA A 62 -9.64 -3.00 -13.60
C ALA A 62 -8.67 -4.10 -14.11
N MET A 63 -7.87 -3.79 -15.13
CA MET A 63 -6.85 -4.71 -15.62
C MET A 63 -5.70 -4.89 -14.61
N PHE A 64 -5.32 -3.81 -13.91
CA PHE A 64 -4.38 -3.87 -12.79
C PHE A 64 -4.90 -4.77 -11.66
N GLU A 65 -6.17 -4.64 -11.27
CA GLU A 65 -6.83 -5.54 -10.29
C GLU A 65 -6.72 -7.00 -10.74
N TYR A 66 -7.02 -7.28 -12.01
CA TYR A 66 -6.93 -8.63 -12.57
C TYR A 66 -5.49 -9.18 -12.52
N LEU A 67 -4.50 -8.39 -12.93
CA LEU A 67 -3.10 -8.82 -12.92
C LEU A 67 -2.57 -9.06 -11.50
N LEU A 68 -2.99 -8.25 -10.52
CA LEU A 68 -2.66 -8.45 -9.11
C LEU A 68 -3.24 -9.76 -8.55
N LYS A 69 -4.51 -10.04 -8.83
CA LYS A 69 -5.15 -11.30 -8.41
C LYS A 69 -4.40 -12.53 -8.91
N ASN A 70 -3.74 -12.42 -10.05
CA ASN A 70 -3.01 -13.51 -10.71
C ASN A 70 -1.49 -13.53 -10.43
N ASP A 71 -0.98 -12.74 -9.48
CA ASP A 71 0.44 -12.69 -9.10
C ASP A 71 1.36 -12.25 -10.27
N LYS A 72 0.83 -11.42 -11.19
CA LYS A 72 1.53 -10.98 -12.41
C LYS A 72 2.18 -9.60 -12.31
N VAL A 73 1.98 -8.88 -11.22
CA VAL A 73 2.49 -7.51 -11.01
C VAL A 73 3.59 -7.53 -9.94
N PRO A 74 4.82 -7.08 -10.24
CA PRO A 74 5.86 -6.93 -9.22
C PRO A 74 5.55 -5.82 -8.22
N VAL A 75 6.07 -5.95 -6.99
CA VAL A 75 5.83 -5.03 -5.85
C VAL A 75 6.25 -3.59 -6.16
N GLU A 76 7.35 -3.44 -6.88
CA GLU A 76 7.92 -2.16 -7.26
C GLU A 76 6.97 -1.38 -8.17
N PHE A 77 6.26 -2.09 -9.06
CA PHE A 77 5.24 -1.48 -9.91
C PHE A 77 4.03 -1.02 -9.09
N VAL A 78 3.62 -1.76 -8.05
CA VAL A 78 2.54 -1.35 -7.16
C VAL A 78 2.89 -0.03 -6.45
N THR A 79 4.11 0.09 -5.94
CA THR A 79 4.58 1.33 -5.29
C THR A 79 4.62 2.52 -6.25
N ALA A 80 5.12 2.32 -7.47
CA ALA A 80 5.20 3.37 -8.47
C ALA A 80 3.81 3.84 -8.92
N GLN A 81 2.87 2.93 -9.10
CA GLN A 81 1.49 3.26 -9.47
C GLN A 81 0.76 4.00 -8.35
N LEU A 82 0.93 3.59 -7.09
CA LEU A 82 0.37 4.32 -5.94
C LEU A 82 0.96 5.73 -5.80
N ALA A 83 2.27 5.89 -5.99
CA ALA A 83 2.93 7.20 -5.99
C ALA A 83 2.45 8.09 -7.15
N TYR A 84 2.26 7.51 -8.34
CA TYR A 84 1.69 8.19 -9.50
C TYR A 84 0.24 8.63 -9.22
N ALA A 85 -0.61 7.76 -8.68
CA ALA A 85 -1.98 8.11 -8.35
C ALA A 85 -2.08 9.17 -7.25
N ASN A 86 -1.14 9.19 -6.30
CA ASN A 86 -1.09 10.21 -5.26
C ASN A 86 -0.67 11.59 -5.80
N SER A 87 0.16 11.62 -6.84
CA SER A 87 0.60 12.87 -7.51
C SER A 87 -0.26 13.23 -8.74
N SER A 88 -1.22 12.39 -9.09
CA SER A 88 -2.14 12.57 -10.21
C SER A 88 -3.06 13.78 -9.99
N ALA A 89 -3.36 14.49 -11.09
CA ALA A 89 -4.37 15.54 -11.10
C ALA A 89 -5.80 14.97 -10.90
N ASP A 90 -5.99 13.67 -11.17
CA ASP A 90 -7.26 12.98 -10.99
C ASP A 90 -7.42 12.48 -9.55
N LYS A 91 -8.26 13.19 -8.79
CA LYS A 91 -8.55 12.90 -7.38
C LYS A 91 -9.25 11.55 -7.17
N GLU A 92 -9.83 10.95 -8.21
CA GLU A 92 -10.51 9.65 -8.13
C GLU A 92 -9.55 8.47 -8.37
N MET A 93 -8.39 8.72 -8.99
CA MET A 93 -7.45 7.65 -9.37
C MET A 93 -6.88 6.90 -8.16
N LEU A 94 -6.44 7.63 -7.13
CA LEU A 94 -5.86 7.03 -5.93
C LEU A 94 -6.88 6.15 -5.17
N PRO A 95 -8.11 6.63 -4.86
CA PRO A 95 -9.15 5.78 -4.27
C PRO A 95 -9.48 4.53 -5.09
N LEU A 96 -9.57 4.64 -6.42
CA LEU A 96 -9.89 3.51 -7.29
C LEU A 96 -8.77 2.46 -7.32
N MET A 97 -7.51 2.89 -7.37
CA MET A 97 -6.35 2.01 -7.34
C MET A 97 -6.23 1.28 -5.99
N GLU A 98 -6.49 1.97 -4.89
CA GLU A 98 -6.52 1.38 -3.55
C GLU A 98 -7.64 0.37 -3.39
N GLN A 99 -8.83 0.66 -3.94
CA GLN A 99 -9.94 -0.29 -3.93
C GLN A 99 -9.61 -1.56 -4.73
N ALA A 100 -8.97 -1.42 -5.90
CA ALA A 100 -8.49 -2.54 -6.69
C ALA A 100 -7.48 -3.40 -5.90
N LEU A 101 -6.55 -2.76 -5.19
CA LEU A 101 -5.55 -3.43 -4.36
C LEU A 101 -6.19 -4.17 -3.18
N LEU A 102 -7.14 -3.55 -2.47
CA LEU A 102 -7.88 -4.20 -1.39
C LEU A 102 -8.66 -5.43 -1.87
N LYS A 103 -9.33 -5.32 -3.03
CA LYS A 103 -10.04 -6.47 -3.64
C LYS A 103 -9.06 -7.58 -4.08
N ALA A 104 -7.90 -7.21 -4.60
CA ALA A 104 -6.88 -8.17 -4.99
C ALA A 104 -6.24 -8.86 -3.78
N ALA A 105 -6.02 -8.14 -2.68
CA ALA A 105 -5.49 -8.66 -1.43
C ALA A 105 -6.40 -9.71 -0.78
N VAL A 106 -7.73 -9.55 -0.89
CA VAL A 106 -8.70 -10.57 -0.45
C VAL A 106 -8.57 -11.86 -1.24
N ALA A 107 -8.32 -11.76 -2.55
CA ALA A 107 -8.21 -12.92 -3.43
C ALA A 107 -6.81 -13.58 -3.40
N ASN A 108 -5.76 -12.80 -3.12
CA ASN A 108 -4.38 -13.27 -3.08
C ASN A 108 -3.64 -12.68 -1.85
N PRO A 109 -3.37 -13.49 -0.81
CA PRO A 109 -2.69 -13.03 0.40
C PRO A 109 -1.28 -12.47 0.18
N LYS A 110 -0.58 -12.89 -0.89
CA LYS A 110 0.74 -12.32 -1.23
C LYS A 110 0.64 -10.84 -1.57
N VAL A 111 -0.42 -10.46 -2.29
CA VAL A 111 -0.70 -9.05 -2.64
C VAL A 111 -0.96 -8.23 -1.38
N ALA A 112 -1.54 -8.80 -0.33
CA ALA A 112 -1.74 -8.11 0.94
C ALA A 112 -0.40 -7.71 1.60
N GLY A 113 0.58 -8.62 1.62
CA GLY A 113 1.93 -8.33 2.13
C GLY A 113 2.64 -7.25 1.31
N THR A 114 2.61 -7.39 -0.02
CA THR A 114 3.13 -6.41 -0.98
C THR A 114 2.47 -5.04 -0.86
N PHE A 115 1.15 -5.01 -0.70
CA PHE A 115 0.39 -3.77 -0.54
C PHE A 115 0.73 -3.08 0.77
N ARG A 116 0.92 -3.84 1.85
CA ARG A 116 1.40 -3.32 3.13
C ARG A 116 2.78 -2.66 3.00
N GLU A 117 3.75 -3.35 2.42
CA GLU A 117 5.10 -2.77 2.19
C GLU A 117 5.03 -1.51 1.31
N ALA A 118 4.14 -1.49 0.33
CA ALA A 118 3.94 -0.33 -0.52
C ALA A 118 3.31 0.86 0.23
N LEU A 119 2.33 0.60 1.10
CA LEU A 119 1.72 1.58 1.98
C LEU A 119 2.70 2.11 3.01
N GLU A 120 3.57 1.26 3.54
CA GLU A 120 4.60 1.65 4.49
C GLU A 120 5.59 2.66 3.90
N ARG A 121 5.87 2.58 2.60
CA ARG A 121 6.72 3.54 1.89
C ARG A 121 6.02 4.86 1.58
N MET A 122 4.69 4.92 1.71
CA MET A 122 3.94 6.16 1.53
C MET A 122 3.88 6.96 2.83
N PRO A 123 3.85 8.31 2.73
CA PRO A 123 3.59 9.17 3.88
C PRO A 123 2.27 8.81 4.56
N SER A 124 2.28 8.70 5.88
CA SER A 124 1.11 8.40 6.69
C SER A 124 0.10 9.54 6.62
N ARG A 125 -1.19 9.22 6.52
CA ARG A 125 -2.25 10.24 6.46
C ARG A 125 -2.81 10.47 7.85
N VAL A 126 -2.65 11.67 8.38
CA VAL A 126 -3.17 12.04 9.72
C VAL A 126 -4.27 13.08 9.56
N PHE A 127 -5.50 12.69 9.85
CA PHE A 127 -6.63 13.62 9.91
C PHE A 127 -6.68 14.28 11.28
N VAL A 128 -6.79 15.60 11.31
CA VAL A 128 -6.74 16.34 12.57
C VAL A 128 -8.14 16.79 13.00
N HIS A 129 -8.57 16.34 14.17
CA HIS A 129 -9.83 16.70 14.79
C HIS A 129 -9.59 17.65 15.95
N ALA A 130 -9.96 18.92 15.77
CA ALA A 130 -9.77 19.99 16.75
C ALA A 130 -11.11 20.49 17.29
N MET A 131 -11.18 20.79 18.59
CA MET A 131 -12.38 21.32 19.25
C MET A 131 -12.58 22.82 18.99
N ASN A 132 -11.48 23.56 18.84
CA ASN A 132 -11.47 25.01 18.65
C ASN A 132 -10.38 25.45 17.66
N GLU A 133 -10.37 26.74 17.29
CA GLU A 133 -9.39 27.28 16.35
C GLU A 133 -7.96 27.29 16.90
N GLN A 134 -7.81 27.46 18.22
CA GLN A 134 -6.50 27.44 18.88
C GLN A 134 -5.80 26.08 18.71
N GLN A 135 -6.54 24.98 18.88
CA GLN A 135 -6.03 23.63 18.65
C GLN A 135 -5.70 23.39 17.17
N ARG A 136 -6.53 23.91 16.25
CA ARG A 136 -6.28 23.83 14.80
C ARG A 136 -5.00 24.57 14.41
N ALA A 137 -4.80 25.77 14.94
CA ALA A 137 -3.59 26.56 14.75
C ALA A 137 -2.37 25.85 15.36
N CYS A 138 -2.52 25.31 16.58
CA CYS A 138 -1.49 24.52 17.25
C CYS A 138 -1.03 23.33 16.40
N ALA A 139 -1.95 22.54 15.85
CA ALA A 139 -1.60 21.41 15.00
C ALA A 139 -0.73 21.81 13.79
N ARG A 140 -1.06 22.94 13.13
CA ARG A 140 -0.24 23.47 12.02
C ARG A 140 1.15 23.88 12.49
N LEU A 141 1.23 24.51 13.66
CA LEU A 141 2.50 24.95 14.24
C LEU A 141 3.38 23.76 14.64
N LEU A 142 2.79 22.72 15.24
CA LEU A 142 3.50 21.49 15.58
C LEU A 142 4.09 20.81 14.34
N LEU A 143 3.31 20.68 13.27
CA LEU A 143 3.79 20.15 11.98
C LEU A 143 4.93 20.99 11.38
N ALA A 144 4.92 22.31 11.59
CA ALA A 144 5.99 23.19 11.14
C ALA A 144 7.26 23.09 11.99
N LYS A 145 7.15 22.58 13.23
CA LYS A 145 8.27 22.39 14.17
C LYS A 145 8.88 20.99 14.12
N MET A 146 8.20 20.04 13.50
CA MET A 146 8.74 18.71 13.24
C MET A 146 9.98 18.79 12.34
N THR A 147 10.85 17.79 12.45
CA THR A 147 11.99 17.66 11.53
C THR A 147 11.52 17.41 10.10
N ASP A 148 12.34 17.73 9.10
CA ASP A 148 11.99 17.51 7.70
C ASP A 148 11.70 16.04 7.38
N THR A 149 12.43 15.12 8.03
CA THR A 149 12.20 13.67 7.92
C THR A 149 10.83 13.27 8.46
N GLU A 150 10.45 13.74 9.65
CA GLU A 150 9.14 13.43 10.22
C GLU A 150 8.01 14.05 9.39
N ARG A 151 8.19 15.29 8.95
CA ARG A 151 7.20 16.01 8.15
C ARG A 151 7.00 15.38 6.77
N SER A 152 8.05 14.89 6.13
CA SER A 152 7.94 14.22 4.82
C SER A 152 7.25 12.85 4.90
N ASN A 153 7.31 12.20 6.06
CA ASN A 153 6.62 10.93 6.34
C ASN A 153 5.15 11.11 6.75
N LEU A 154 4.66 12.36 6.86
CA LEU A 154 3.31 12.69 7.27
C LEU A 154 2.61 13.56 6.22
N THR A 155 1.34 13.26 5.97
CA THR A 155 0.44 14.11 5.21
C THR A 155 -0.79 14.41 6.05
N VAL A 156 -1.25 15.67 6.04
CA VAL A 156 -2.46 16.10 6.75
C VAL A 156 -3.50 16.52 5.73
N PRO A 157 -4.42 15.61 5.33
CA PRO A 157 -5.34 15.89 4.24
C PRO A 157 -6.42 16.91 4.61
N GLY A 158 -6.71 17.07 5.91
CA GLY A 158 -7.76 17.99 6.35
C GLY A 158 -7.87 18.12 7.86
N PHE A 159 -8.62 19.15 8.24
CA PHE A 159 -8.99 19.45 9.62
C PHE A 159 -10.50 19.32 9.78
N ALA A 160 -10.94 18.58 10.78
CA ALA A 160 -12.33 18.41 11.14
C ALA A 160 -12.60 18.97 12.53
N ARG A 161 -13.87 19.23 12.83
CA ARG A 161 -14.30 19.56 14.20
C ARG A 161 -14.34 18.27 15.01
N ALA A 162 -13.68 18.26 16.16
CA ALA A 162 -13.80 17.17 17.10
C ALA A 162 -15.23 17.14 17.66
N THR A 163 -15.92 16.01 17.47
CA THR A 163 -17.24 15.71 18.05
C THR A 163 -17.13 15.06 19.44
N TRP A 164 -15.91 14.83 19.91
CA TRP A 164 -15.59 14.18 21.16
C TRP A 164 -14.59 15.04 21.95
N ALA A 165 -14.76 15.08 23.27
CA ALA A 165 -13.99 15.90 24.19
C ALA A 165 -13.48 15.04 25.36
N GLY A 166 -12.51 14.16 25.11
CA GLY A 166 -11.85 13.46 26.21
C GLY A 166 -10.80 14.29 26.90
N SER A 167 -10.30 13.78 28.02
CA SER A 167 -9.31 14.45 28.87
C SER A 167 -7.89 14.47 28.29
N ARG A 168 -7.61 13.67 27.26
CA ARG A 168 -6.28 13.51 26.64
C ARG A 168 -6.34 13.66 25.13
N HIS A 169 -5.22 13.99 24.51
CA HIS A 169 -5.08 13.92 23.06
C HIS A 169 -4.88 12.46 22.64
N GLU A 170 -5.51 12.04 21.55
CA GLU A 170 -5.50 10.65 21.10
C GLU A 170 -5.05 10.56 19.65
N LEU A 171 -4.23 9.55 19.35
CA LEU A 171 -3.95 9.12 18.00
C LEU A 171 -4.63 7.78 17.77
N ARG A 172 -5.63 7.77 16.89
CA ARG A 172 -6.45 6.58 16.63
C ARG A 172 -5.93 5.85 15.41
N ALA A 173 -5.60 4.57 15.59
CA ALA A 173 -5.23 3.65 14.53
C ALA A 173 -6.40 2.70 14.26
N PHE A 174 -6.64 2.41 12.99
CA PHE A 174 -7.82 1.63 12.56
C PHE A 174 -7.45 0.23 12.10
N HIS A 175 -6.17 -0.11 12.01
CA HIS A 175 -5.72 -1.45 11.63
C HIS A 175 -4.65 -1.91 12.60
N GLU A 176 -4.67 -3.20 12.94
CA GLU A 176 -3.66 -3.79 13.83
C GLU A 176 -2.24 -3.61 13.26
N SER A 177 -2.11 -3.71 11.93
CA SER A 177 -0.84 -3.45 11.21
C SER A 177 -0.33 -2.03 11.35
N ASP A 178 -1.18 -1.06 11.67
CA ASP A 178 -0.83 0.36 11.74
C ASP A 178 -0.34 0.75 13.14
N MET A 179 -0.40 -0.15 14.12
CA MET A 179 -0.12 0.16 15.53
C MET A 179 1.35 0.52 15.79
N GLU A 180 2.30 -0.18 15.19
CA GLU A 180 3.73 0.14 15.33
C GLU A 180 4.03 1.55 14.81
N ARG A 181 3.48 1.87 13.64
CA ARG A 181 3.63 3.18 13.02
C ARG A 181 2.87 4.27 13.78
N ALA A 182 1.71 3.97 14.36
CA ALA A 182 1.01 4.90 15.25
C ALA A 182 1.89 5.29 16.44
N GLY A 183 2.65 4.35 17.01
CA GLY A 183 3.65 4.62 18.03
C GLY A 183 4.71 5.62 17.56
N GLN A 184 5.30 5.40 16.39
CA GLN A 184 6.30 6.30 15.81
C GLN A 184 5.73 7.71 15.55
N ILE A 185 4.50 7.81 15.06
CA ILE A 185 3.84 9.10 14.85
C ILE A 185 3.59 9.81 16.19
N ALA A 186 3.18 9.07 17.22
CA ALA A 186 3.00 9.62 18.55
C ALA A 186 4.32 10.16 19.15
N GLU A 187 5.43 9.46 18.93
CA GLU A 187 6.77 9.93 19.31
C GLU A 187 7.16 11.21 18.56
N SER A 188 6.87 11.32 17.25
CA SER A 188 7.09 12.55 16.49
C SER A 188 6.26 13.73 16.99
N PHE A 189 5.04 13.51 17.48
CA PHE A 189 4.27 14.57 18.14
C PHE A 189 4.83 14.90 19.53
N ALA A 190 5.31 13.90 20.27
CA ALA A 190 5.93 14.11 21.58
C ALA A 190 7.24 14.89 21.49
N SER A 191 8.03 14.71 20.41
CA SER A 191 9.29 15.45 20.18
C SER A 191 9.07 16.95 20.04
N VAL A 192 7.90 17.37 19.53
CA VAL A 192 7.47 18.78 19.43
C VAL A 192 6.57 19.22 20.61
N GLY A 193 6.49 18.40 21.65
CA GLY A 193 5.84 18.73 22.93
C GLY A 193 4.37 18.32 23.06
N LEU A 194 3.78 17.66 22.07
CA LEU A 194 2.40 17.17 22.14
C LEU A 194 2.38 15.68 22.51
N THR A 195 2.02 15.37 23.76
CA THR A 195 1.79 13.99 24.17
C THR A 195 0.43 13.50 23.67
N VAL A 196 0.43 12.44 22.86
CA VAL A 196 -0.77 11.80 22.32
C VAL A 196 -0.81 10.34 22.78
N ALA A 197 -1.99 9.88 23.19
CA ALA A 197 -2.20 8.48 23.53
C ALA A 197 -2.63 7.69 22.30
N VAL A 198 -1.90 6.63 21.95
CA VAL A 198 -2.29 5.73 20.86
C VAL A 198 -3.49 4.89 21.30
N LEU A 199 -4.53 4.86 20.47
CA LEU A 199 -5.73 4.07 20.68
C LEU A 199 -5.93 3.11 19.50
N ASP A 200 -6.03 1.82 19.82
CA ASP A 200 -6.36 0.78 18.85
C ASP A 200 -7.88 0.73 18.63
N LEU A 201 -8.31 0.98 17.40
CA LEU A 201 -9.69 0.84 16.95
C LEU A 201 -9.87 -0.25 15.90
N ALA A 202 -8.90 -1.15 15.71
CA ALA A 202 -8.95 -2.21 14.70
C ALA A 202 -10.17 -3.13 14.84
N ALA A 203 -10.64 -3.35 16.08
CA ALA A 203 -11.84 -4.15 16.34
C ALA A 203 -13.17 -3.41 16.07
N ASN A 204 -13.14 -2.12 15.74
CA ASN A 204 -14.35 -1.34 15.52
C ASN A 204 -14.94 -1.60 14.13
N SER A 205 -16.27 -1.66 14.02
CA SER A 205 -16.98 -1.82 12.73
C SER A 205 -16.59 -0.77 11.68
N THR A 206 -16.20 0.44 12.12
CA THR A 206 -15.77 1.52 11.23
C THR A 206 -14.36 1.33 10.68
N ALA A 207 -13.50 0.56 11.37
CA ALA A 207 -12.12 0.29 10.94
C ALA A 207 -12.03 -0.30 9.54
N THR A 208 -12.95 -1.21 9.22
CA THR A 208 -13.03 -1.86 7.89
C THR A 208 -13.26 -0.89 6.74
N LYS A 209 -13.77 0.32 7.02
CA LYS A 209 -14.01 1.38 6.04
C LYS A 209 -12.87 2.38 5.95
N VAL A 210 -11.98 2.40 6.94
CA VAL A 210 -10.84 3.31 6.97
C VAL A 210 -9.69 2.66 6.21
N ARG A 211 -9.05 3.44 5.36
CA ARG A 211 -7.89 3.00 4.58
C ARG A 211 -6.71 2.69 5.53
N PRO A 212 -5.93 1.62 5.30
CA PRO A 212 -4.68 1.39 6.02
C PRO A 212 -3.69 2.56 5.88
N ASN A 213 -2.78 2.71 6.84
CA ASN A 213 -1.86 3.85 6.97
C ASN A 213 -2.58 5.21 7.08
N THR A 214 -3.79 5.20 7.66
CA THR A 214 -4.58 6.38 7.97
C THR A 214 -4.85 6.44 9.46
N TYR A 215 -4.62 7.62 10.04
CA TYR A 215 -4.73 7.88 11.45
C TYR A 215 -5.60 9.10 11.69
N GLU A 216 -6.21 9.17 12.85
CA GLU A 216 -6.91 10.37 13.30
C GLU A 216 -6.27 10.89 14.59
N LEU A 217 -5.80 12.14 14.53
CA LEU A 217 -5.36 12.89 15.70
C LEU A 217 -6.55 13.64 16.29
N TRP A 218 -6.97 13.27 17.50
CA TRP A 218 -8.06 13.90 18.22
C TRP A 218 -7.53 14.74 19.38
N PHE A 219 -7.76 16.05 19.30
CA PHE A 219 -7.46 16.92 20.43
C PHE A 219 -8.55 16.80 21.50
N GLY A 220 -8.17 16.30 22.68
CA GLY A 220 -8.97 16.43 23.90
C GLY A 220 -8.81 17.79 24.60
N THR A 221 -9.23 17.85 25.86
CA THR A 221 -9.17 19.03 26.74
C THR A 221 -7.84 19.17 27.48
N ALA A 222 -6.87 18.28 27.24
CA ALA A 222 -5.52 18.42 27.76
C ALA A 222 -4.88 19.74 27.33
N GLY A 223 -3.99 20.26 28.18
CA GLY A 223 -3.26 21.49 27.91
C GLY A 223 -2.44 21.38 26.63
N LEU A 224 -2.48 22.42 25.80
CA LEU A 224 -1.66 22.48 24.60
C LEU A 224 -0.20 22.76 24.96
N PRO A 225 0.75 22.31 24.13
CA PRO A 225 2.17 22.56 24.38
C PRO A 225 2.45 24.06 24.39
N ALA A 226 3.45 24.50 25.17
CA ALA A 226 3.80 25.92 25.31
C ALA A 226 4.13 26.61 23.97
N VAL A 227 4.58 25.85 22.98
CA VAL A 227 4.83 26.36 21.63
C VAL A 227 3.56 26.89 20.95
N CYS A 228 2.38 26.44 21.37
CA CYS A 228 1.07 26.79 20.82
C CYS A 228 0.33 27.89 21.58
N THR A 229 0.90 28.41 22.67
CA THR A 229 0.29 29.44 23.53
C THR A 229 0.82 30.86 23.26
N VAL A 230 1.49 31.06 22.12
CA VAL A 230 2.04 32.34 21.69
C VAL A 230 1.08 33.05 20.73
#